data_AF-A0A7W0TEK2-F1
#
_entry.id   AF-A0A7W0TEK2-F1
#
_cell.length_a   1.000
_cell.length_b   1.000
_cell.length_c   1.000
_cell.angle_alpha   90.00
_cell.angle_beta   90.00
_cell.angle_gamma   90.00
#
_symmetry.space_group_name_H-M   'P 1'
#
loop_
_entity.id
_entity.type
_entity.pdbx_description
1 polymer ?
#
loop_
_entity_poly.entity_id
_entity_poly.type
_entity_poly.pdbx_seq_one_letter_code
_entity_poly.pdbx_strand_id
1 'polypeptide(L)'
;MDECRNWPVSPATIVRVALVVFVLAWIFGPYELRSAVPVLIVFLIALGLELNFLIGALRGVRSQRPDRKPQKIDRERYGYDAETDDLVLVHRNGEEVWIPYSGESADEIEELIAEAEIEPEEVDQPAFEPERRSAFAPVRQFLSGVGIIGALGLTVWFVESRTGWDSLAGSTRLAAVERFSVEASRIAEKPVSIYCDESRDFVGAVQHADGVAEVGGERAYLTPEICHDLYRLAFEDELRGSQTARAIAVLAHEAWHLHGIRDEGTTECYAVQSGVDIGRRLGLSENRARQLMRQQLAENALRAGGSVEYRVPPECRDGGRLDLDAGSSRFP
;
A
#
# COMPACT_ATOMS: atom_id res chain seq x y z
N MET A 1 26.47 -14.48 -34.40
CA MET A 1 26.96 -13.12 -34.17
C MET A 1 26.31 -12.23 -35.21
N ASP A 2 25.54 -11.20 -34.93
CA ASP A 2 24.84 -10.69 -33.75
C ASP A 2 23.91 -9.64 -34.36
N GLU A 3 22.59 -9.74 -34.16
CA GLU A 3 21.72 -8.59 -34.39
C GLU A 3 20.43 -8.76 -33.57
N CYS A 4 20.60 -8.74 -32.25
CA CYS A 4 19.50 -8.48 -31.32
C CYS A 4 19.03 -7.05 -31.54
N ARG A 5 17.92 -6.93 -32.28
CA ARG A 5 17.19 -5.70 -32.56
C ARG A 5 16.64 -5.12 -31.25
N ASN A 6 17.43 -4.26 -30.60
CA ASN A 6 16.98 -3.49 -29.45
C ASN A 6 15.90 -2.51 -29.88
N TRP A 7 14.64 -2.82 -29.54
CA TRP A 7 13.55 -1.87 -29.68
C TRP A 7 13.83 -0.69 -28.74
N PRO A 8 13.92 0.56 -29.21
CA PRO A 8 14.15 1.69 -28.32
C PRO A 8 12.91 1.85 -27.44
N VAL A 9 13.01 1.40 -26.19
CA VAL A 9 11.99 1.63 -25.18
C VAL A 9 11.93 3.14 -24.98
N SER A 10 10.78 3.74 -25.24
CA SER A 10 10.68 5.20 -25.13
C SER A 10 10.96 5.63 -23.68
N PRO A 11 11.68 6.74 -23.45
CA PRO A 11 11.98 7.21 -22.10
C PRO A 11 10.71 7.40 -21.25
N ALA A 12 9.58 7.74 -21.89
CA ALA A 12 8.28 7.86 -21.23
C ALA A 12 7.72 6.52 -20.71
N THR A 13 7.95 5.42 -21.43
CA THR A 13 7.53 4.07 -21.01
C THR A 13 8.34 3.62 -19.78
N ILE A 14 9.65 3.90 -19.78
CA ILE A 14 10.54 3.60 -18.64
C ILE A 14 10.09 4.36 -17.39
N VAL A 15 9.78 5.66 -17.52
CA VAL A 15 9.29 6.48 -16.41
C VAL A 15 7.96 5.95 -15.86
N ARG A 16 7.03 5.51 -16.72
CA ARG A 16 5.75 4.93 -16.26
C ARG A 16 5.93 3.64 -15.48
N VAL A 17 6.74 2.72 -16.00
CA VAL A 17 7.03 1.46 -15.31
C VAL A 17 7.72 1.76 -13.97
N ALA A 18 8.66 2.71 -13.95
CA ALA A 18 9.31 3.14 -12.72
C ALA A 18 8.32 3.71 -11.69
N LEU A 19 7.34 4.53 -12.11
CA LEU A 19 6.32 5.08 -11.21
C LEU A 19 5.35 4.00 -10.69
N VAL A 20 4.95 3.04 -11.53
CA VAL A 20 4.10 1.91 -11.11
C VAL A 20 4.85 1.03 -10.12
N VAL A 21 6.10 0.67 -10.43
CA VAL A 21 6.97 -0.09 -9.53
C VAL A 21 7.21 0.68 -8.24
N PHE A 22 7.36 2.01 -8.30
CA PHE A 22 7.49 2.86 -7.13
C PHE A 22 6.23 2.83 -6.25
N VAL A 23 5.02 2.94 -6.82
CA VAL A 23 3.76 2.83 -6.05
C VAL A 23 3.62 1.45 -5.42
N LEU A 24 3.92 0.38 -6.16
CA LEU A 24 3.87 -0.99 -5.64
C LEU A 24 4.94 -1.23 -4.56
N ALA A 25 6.16 -0.73 -4.76
CA ALA A 25 7.23 -0.77 -3.77
C ALA A 25 6.92 0.12 -2.56
N TRP A 26 6.16 1.19 -2.71
CA TRP A 26 5.67 1.97 -1.58
C TRP A 26 4.60 1.19 -0.81
N ILE A 27 3.64 0.55 -1.48
CA ILE A 27 2.57 -0.22 -0.82
C ILE A 27 3.13 -1.46 -0.10
N PHE A 28 4.01 -2.22 -0.76
CA PHE A 28 4.49 -3.52 -0.30
C PHE A 28 5.93 -3.50 0.25
N GLY A 29 6.64 -2.39 0.13
CA GLY A 29 8.05 -2.32 0.47
C GLY A 29 8.34 -1.89 1.90
N PRO A 30 9.63 -1.71 2.18
CA PRO A 30 10.14 -1.57 3.53
C PRO A 30 9.72 -0.21 4.13
N TYR A 31 9.75 -0.15 5.46
CA TYR A 31 9.18 0.94 6.23
C TYR A 31 9.77 2.31 5.86
N GLU A 32 11.06 2.36 5.51
CA GLU A 32 11.77 3.59 5.16
C GLU A 32 11.22 4.24 3.88
N LEU A 33 10.67 3.44 2.96
CA LEU A 33 10.08 3.95 1.71
C LEU A 33 8.70 4.58 1.93
N ARG A 34 7.93 4.01 2.88
CA ARG A 34 6.58 4.49 3.24
C ARG A 34 6.60 5.77 4.07
N SER A 35 7.64 5.95 4.87
CA SER A 35 7.82 7.13 5.70
C SER A 35 8.34 8.34 4.93
N ALA A 36 9.24 8.13 3.96
CA ALA A 36 9.84 9.21 3.18
C ALA A 36 8.87 9.89 2.20
N VAL A 37 7.79 9.20 1.78
CA VAL A 37 6.86 9.71 0.77
C VAL A 37 5.44 9.72 1.33
N PRO A 38 4.86 10.92 1.57
CA PRO A 38 3.49 11.06 2.05
C PRO A 38 2.49 10.33 1.16
N VAL A 39 1.47 9.71 1.77
CA VAL A 39 0.44 8.95 1.07
C VAL A 39 -0.24 9.78 -0.03
N LEU A 40 -0.41 11.09 0.18
CA LEU A 40 -0.97 12.01 -0.80
C LEU A 40 -0.14 12.06 -2.10
N ILE A 41 1.19 12.00 -2.00
CA ILE A 41 2.08 12.00 -3.16
C ILE A 41 1.89 10.72 -3.97
N VAL A 42 1.71 9.58 -3.32
CA VAL A 42 1.44 8.29 -3.97
C VAL A 42 0.11 8.33 -4.71
N PHE A 43 -0.94 8.91 -4.09
CA PHE A 43 -2.22 9.12 -4.75
C PHE A 43 -2.12 10.09 -5.93
N LEU A 44 -1.33 11.16 -5.83
CA LEU A 44 -1.10 12.10 -6.93
C LEU A 44 -0.32 11.44 -8.09
N ILE A 45 0.64 10.58 -7.80
CA ILE A 45 1.36 9.79 -8.81
C ILE A 45 0.40 8.81 -9.50
N ALA A 46 -0.42 8.09 -8.74
CA ALA A 46 -1.42 7.18 -9.30
C ALA A 46 -2.44 7.94 -10.18
N LEU A 47 -2.94 9.09 -9.71
CA LEU A 47 -3.82 9.97 -10.48
C LEU A 47 -3.15 10.48 -11.77
N GLY A 48 -1.86 10.85 -11.69
CA GLY A 48 -1.08 11.28 -12.83
C GLY A 48 -0.89 10.16 -13.88
N LEU A 49 -0.71 8.91 -13.45
CA LEU A 49 -0.62 7.75 -14.33
C LEU A 49 -1.95 7.51 -15.08
N GLU A 50 -3.07 7.59 -14.38
CA GLU A 50 -4.42 7.49 -14.94
C GLU A 50 -4.70 8.61 -15.97
N LEU A 51 -4.36 9.86 -15.62
CA LEU A 51 -4.49 11.02 -16.53
C LEU A 51 -3.63 10.86 -17.78
N ASN A 52 -2.41 10.34 -17.63
CA ASN A 52 -1.50 10.10 -18.75
C ASN A 52 -1.99 8.97 -19.67
N PHE A 53 -2.65 7.95 -19.11
CA PHE A 53 -3.32 6.90 -19.89
C PHE A 53 -4.49 7.49 -20.70
N LEU A 54 -5.35 8.28 -20.06
CA LEU A 54 -6.49 8.95 -20.69
C LEU A 54 -6.04 9.89 -21.83
N ILE A 55 -5.05 10.74 -21.59
CA ILE A 55 -4.52 11.68 -22.60
C ILE A 55 -3.85 10.92 -23.75
N GLY A 56 -3.14 9.83 -23.47
CA GLY A 56 -2.55 8.96 -24.48
C GLY A 56 -3.59 8.33 -25.40
N ALA A 57 -4.69 7.83 -24.83
CA ALA A 57 -5.81 7.27 -25.58
C ALA A 57 -6.54 8.33 -26.43
N LEU A 58 -6.71 9.55 -25.90
CA LEU A 58 -7.31 10.68 -26.64
C LEU A 58 -6.42 11.17 -27.80
N ARG A 59 -5.08 11.10 -27.66
CA ARG A 59 -4.13 11.45 -28.73
C ARG A 59 -3.90 10.34 -29.74
N GLY A 60 -4.22 9.08 -29.40
CA GLY A 60 -4.09 7.90 -30.26
C GLY A 60 -5.08 7.80 -31.42
N VAL A 61 -6.00 8.76 -31.59
CA VAL A 61 -6.98 8.82 -32.69
C VAL A 61 -6.36 9.35 -34.01
N ARG A 62 -5.07 9.12 -34.25
CA ARG A 62 -4.47 9.26 -35.59
C ARG A 62 -4.19 7.87 -36.14
N SER A 63 -5.10 7.45 -37.02
CA SER A 63 -5.11 6.23 -37.83
C SER A 63 -3.84 5.38 -37.77
N GLN A 64 -3.88 4.29 -37.01
CA GLN A 64 -3.24 3.08 -37.51
C GLN A 64 -4.03 2.67 -38.74
N ARG A 65 -3.44 2.82 -39.93
CA ARG A 65 -3.95 2.11 -41.11
C ARG A 65 -4.05 0.64 -40.68
N PRO A 66 -5.23 0.03 -40.72
CA PRO A 66 -5.32 -1.41 -40.49
C PRO A 66 -4.37 -2.04 -41.49
N ASP A 67 -3.47 -2.90 -41.00
CA ASP A 67 -2.62 -3.66 -41.89
C ASP A 67 -3.54 -4.42 -42.85
N ARG A 68 -3.32 -4.26 -44.15
CA ARG A 68 -4.19 -4.83 -45.18
C ARG A 68 -3.99 -6.33 -45.10
N LYS A 69 -4.92 -7.05 -44.44
CA LYS A 69 -4.94 -8.51 -44.52
C LYS A 69 -4.93 -8.91 -46.01
N PRO A 70 -4.28 -10.03 -46.39
CA PRO A 70 -4.28 -10.50 -47.76
C PRO A 70 -5.72 -10.52 -48.27
N GLN A 71 -5.99 -9.81 -49.35
CA GLN A 71 -7.33 -9.78 -49.92
C GLN A 71 -7.63 -11.16 -50.50
N LYS A 72 -8.91 -11.47 -50.69
CA LYS A 72 -9.31 -12.78 -51.21
C LYS A 72 -8.58 -13.12 -52.52
N ILE A 73 -8.39 -12.09 -53.36
CA ILE A 73 -7.60 -12.19 -54.60
C ILE A 73 -6.12 -12.53 -54.38
N ASP A 74 -5.51 -12.07 -53.29
CA ASP A 74 -4.12 -12.41 -52.96
C ASP A 74 -4.02 -13.85 -52.44
N ARG A 75 -5.03 -14.33 -51.71
CA ARG A 75 -5.10 -15.72 -51.23
C ARG A 75 -5.36 -16.68 -52.38
N GLU A 76 -6.23 -16.30 -53.32
CA GLU A 76 -6.53 -17.04 -54.55
C GLU A 76 -5.31 -17.04 -55.50
N ARG A 77 -4.62 -15.89 -55.68
CA ARG A 77 -3.44 -15.78 -56.55
C ARG A 77 -2.24 -16.60 -56.10
N TYR A 78 -2.06 -16.77 -54.79
CA TYR A 78 -0.93 -17.53 -54.22
C TYR A 78 -1.33 -18.92 -53.69
N GLY A 79 -2.54 -19.40 -54.00
CA GLY A 79 -2.95 -20.79 -53.77
C GLY A 79 -3.26 -21.16 -52.31
N TYR A 80 -3.61 -20.20 -51.45
CA TYR A 80 -3.81 -20.42 -50.01
C TYR A 80 -5.27 -20.73 -49.61
N ASP A 81 -6.19 -20.95 -50.56
CA ASP A 81 -7.64 -21.08 -50.29
C ASP A 81 -8.18 -22.52 -50.38
N ALA A 82 -7.33 -23.53 -50.55
CA ALA A 82 -7.77 -24.94 -50.57
C ALA A 82 -7.46 -25.66 -49.25
N GLU A 83 -8.51 -26.09 -48.55
CA GLU A 83 -8.45 -27.10 -47.50
C GLU A 83 -7.98 -28.44 -48.08
N THR A 84 -6.67 -28.67 -48.29
CA THR A 84 -6.04 -30.01 -48.37
C THR A 84 -4.54 -29.88 -48.61
N ASP A 85 -3.72 -30.10 -47.58
CA ASP A 85 -2.30 -30.40 -47.75
C ASP A 85 -2.02 -31.80 -47.17
N ASP A 86 -2.47 -32.84 -47.88
CA ASP A 86 -1.91 -34.18 -47.70
C ASP A 86 -0.55 -34.18 -48.43
N LEU A 87 0.50 -33.81 -47.70
CA LEU A 87 1.88 -33.87 -48.20
C LEU A 87 2.26 -35.34 -48.45
N VAL A 88 2.84 -35.64 -49.61
CA VAL A 88 3.37 -36.98 -49.92
C VAL A 88 4.90 -36.97 -49.77
N LEU A 89 5.42 -37.87 -48.92
CA LEU A 89 6.85 -38.04 -48.70
C LEU A 89 7.45 -38.95 -49.78
N VAL A 90 8.45 -38.46 -50.50
CA VAL A 90 9.17 -39.24 -51.53
C VAL A 90 10.66 -39.33 -51.18
N HIS A 91 11.19 -40.55 -51.10
CA HIS A 91 12.63 -40.80 -50.88
C HIS A 91 13.36 -40.93 -52.22
N ARG A 92 14.34 -40.05 -52.48
CA ARG A 92 15.21 -40.17 -53.65
C ARG A 92 16.66 -39.87 -53.25
N ASN A 93 17.58 -40.76 -53.60
CA ASN A 93 19.03 -40.62 -53.34
C ASN A 93 19.41 -40.37 -51.85
N GLY A 94 18.62 -40.89 -50.91
CA GLY A 94 18.91 -40.78 -49.47
C GLY A 94 18.41 -39.50 -48.80
N GLU A 95 17.68 -38.63 -49.51
CA GLU A 95 17.00 -37.47 -48.91
C GLU A 95 15.46 -37.61 -49.01
N GLU A 96 14.81 -37.09 -47.97
CA GLU A 96 13.36 -37.01 -47.79
C GLU A 96 12.84 -35.67 -48.32
N VAL A 97 12.03 -35.69 -49.39
CA VAL A 97 11.47 -34.48 -50.00
C VAL A 97 9.95 -34.57 -50.05
N TRP A 98 9.28 -33.55 -49.52
CA TRP A 98 7.83 -33.40 -49.54
C TRP A 98 7.42 -32.57 -50.76
N ILE A 99 6.51 -33.10 -51.59
CA ILE A 99 6.04 -32.42 -52.80
C ILE A 99 4.51 -32.21 -52.70
N PRO A 100 4.00 -30.97 -52.82
CA PRO A 100 2.57 -30.72 -52.91
C PRO A 100 2.04 -31.23 -54.25
N TYR A 101 1.01 -32.07 -54.23
CA TYR A 101 0.40 -32.67 -55.43
C TYR A 101 -0.86 -31.90 -55.82
N SER A 102 -0.76 -30.96 -56.77
CA SER A 102 -1.91 -30.32 -57.42
C SER A 102 -2.23 -31.11 -58.71
N GLY A 103 -3.15 -32.07 -58.60
CA GLY A 103 -3.41 -33.05 -59.67
C GLY A 103 -4.22 -32.53 -60.86
N GLU A 104 -3.64 -31.70 -61.74
CA GLU A 104 -4.29 -31.24 -62.98
C GLU A 104 -3.42 -31.49 -64.22
N SER A 105 -4.06 -31.80 -65.36
CA SER A 105 -3.41 -32.20 -66.61
C SER A 105 -3.24 -31.02 -67.58
N ALA A 106 -2.33 -31.15 -68.56
CA ALA A 106 -1.89 -30.05 -69.42
C ALA A 106 -2.99 -29.36 -70.25
N ASP A 107 -4.15 -30.01 -70.44
CA ASP A 107 -5.22 -29.52 -71.30
C ASP A 107 -6.14 -28.48 -70.61
N GLU A 108 -6.19 -28.42 -69.28
CA GLU A 108 -7.01 -27.44 -68.53
C GLU A 108 -6.38 -26.03 -68.46
N ILE A 109 -5.07 -25.93 -68.69
CA ILE A 109 -4.34 -24.65 -68.64
C ILE A 109 -4.71 -23.75 -69.83
N GLU A 110 -5.03 -24.34 -70.98
CA GLU A 110 -5.33 -23.61 -72.20
C GLU A 110 -6.74 -22.98 -72.17
N GLU A 111 -7.68 -23.61 -71.47
CA GLU A 111 -9.05 -23.13 -71.28
C GLU A 111 -9.11 -21.91 -70.32
N LEU A 112 -8.27 -21.90 -69.28
CA LEU A 112 -8.15 -20.79 -68.32
C LEU A 112 -7.52 -19.52 -68.93
N ILE A 113 -6.67 -19.66 -69.95
CA ILE A 113 -6.08 -18.52 -70.65
C ILE A 113 -7.13 -17.81 -71.53
N ALA A 114 -8.05 -18.57 -72.13
CA ALA A 114 -9.10 -18.02 -72.99
C ALA A 114 -10.16 -17.22 -72.19
N GLU A 115 -10.45 -17.63 -70.96
CA GLU A 115 -11.39 -16.93 -70.06
C GLU A 115 -10.84 -15.59 -69.55
N ALA A 116 -9.51 -15.44 -69.49
CA ALA A 116 -8.84 -14.26 -68.94
C ALA A 116 -8.73 -13.06 -69.91
N GLU A 117 -9.06 -13.23 -71.20
CA GLU A 117 -8.96 -12.17 -72.22
C GLU A 117 -10.18 -11.22 -72.30
N ILE A 118 -11.21 -11.42 -71.47
CA ILE A 118 -12.41 -10.57 -71.46
C ILE A 118 -12.19 -9.38 -70.50
N GLU A 119 -12.11 -8.15 -71.03
CA GLU A 119 -11.94 -6.91 -70.25
C GLU A 119 -13.07 -6.68 -69.23
N PRO A 120 -12.79 -6.17 -68.01
CA PRO A 120 -13.78 -6.07 -66.95
C PRO A 120 -14.66 -4.81 -67.07
N GLU A 121 -15.97 -4.98 -66.87
CA GLU A 121 -16.92 -3.90 -66.57
C GLU A 121 -16.54 -3.20 -65.24
N GLU A 122 -16.53 -1.87 -65.22
CA GLU A 122 -16.42 -1.07 -63.99
C GLU A 122 -17.66 -1.28 -63.10
N VAL A 123 -17.51 -2.05 -62.01
CA VAL A 123 -18.57 -2.23 -61.00
C VAL A 123 -18.30 -1.32 -59.78
N ASP A 124 -19.28 -0.46 -59.53
CA ASP A 124 -19.34 0.51 -58.44
C ASP A 124 -19.26 -0.17 -57.06
N GLN A 125 -18.33 0.26 -56.20
CA GLN A 125 -18.11 -0.32 -54.87
C GLN A 125 -19.07 0.29 -53.84
N PRO A 126 -19.83 -0.50 -53.06
CA PRO A 126 -20.60 0.04 -51.96
C PRO A 126 -19.68 0.55 -50.84
N ALA A 127 -19.92 1.78 -50.38
CA ALA A 127 -19.19 2.38 -49.27
C ALA A 127 -19.43 1.60 -47.97
N PHE A 128 -18.37 1.05 -47.39
CA PHE A 128 -18.39 0.41 -46.07
C PHE A 128 -18.55 1.48 -44.97
N GLU A 129 -19.62 1.41 -44.18
CA GLU A 129 -19.73 2.18 -42.94
C GLU A 129 -18.84 1.57 -41.85
N PRO A 130 -17.91 2.33 -41.24
CA PRO A 130 -17.07 1.82 -40.17
C PRO A 130 -17.88 1.63 -38.89
N GLU A 131 -17.77 0.44 -38.27
CA GLU A 131 -18.24 0.22 -36.89
C GLU A 131 -17.63 1.28 -35.95
N ARG A 132 -18.50 2.11 -35.36
CA ARG A 132 -18.14 3.08 -34.33
C ARG A 132 -17.61 2.33 -33.10
N ARG A 133 -16.29 2.13 -33.01
CA ARG A 133 -15.64 1.85 -31.73
C ARG A 133 -15.89 3.04 -30.81
N SER A 134 -16.64 2.78 -29.74
CA SER A 134 -17.07 3.79 -28.77
C SER A 134 -15.86 4.49 -28.14
N ALA A 135 -15.73 5.79 -28.41
CA ALA A 135 -14.71 6.67 -27.80
C ALA A 135 -14.84 6.77 -26.26
N PHE A 136 -15.88 6.18 -25.66
CA PHE A 136 -16.17 6.25 -24.23
C PHE A 136 -15.56 5.10 -23.41
N ALA A 137 -15.00 4.06 -24.05
CA ALA A 137 -14.36 2.96 -23.33
C ALA A 137 -13.19 3.40 -22.41
N PRO A 138 -12.21 4.20 -22.88
CA PRO A 138 -11.11 4.66 -22.01
C PRO A 138 -11.58 5.66 -20.94
N VAL A 139 -12.59 6.48 -21.26
CA VAL A 139 -13.19 7.43 -20.31
C VAL A 139 -13.89 6.68 -19.16
N ARG A 140 -14.62 5.60 -19.47
CA ARG A 140 -15.25 4.75 -18.44
C ARG A 140 -14.24 4.10 -17.51
N GLN A 141 -13.11 3.62 -18.03
CA GLN A 141 -12.06 3.00 -17.22
C GLN A 141 -11.39 4.00 -16.28
N PHE A 142 -11.04 5.19 -16.78
CA PHE A 142 -10.51 6.29 -15.96
C PHE A 142 -11.50 6.72 -14.86
N LEU A 143 -12.77 6.91 -15.21
CA LEU A 143 -13.81 7.27 -14.22
C LEU A 143 -14.03 6.15 -13.18
N SER A 144 -13.84 4.89 -13.57
CA SER A 144 -13.93 3.76 -12.63
C SER A 144 -12.72 3.75 -11.68
N GLY A 145 -11.51 4.00 -12.17
CA GLY A 145 -10.30 4.13 -11.34
C GLY A 145 -10.38 5.28 -10.35
N VAL A 146 -10.75 6.47 -10.82
CA VAL A 146 -10.99 7.65 -9.96
C VAL A 146 -12.13 7.39 -8.98
N GLY A 147 -13.20 6.73 -9.41
CA GLY A 147 -14.32 6.34 -8.55
C GLY A 147 -13.90 5.40 -7.42
N ILE A 148 -13.05 4.41 -7.70
CA ILE A 148 -12.53 3.48 -6.69
C ILE A 148 -11.60 4.19 -5.71
N ILE A 149 -10.65 4.99 -6.20
CA ILE A 149 -9.72 5.74 -5.34
C ILE A 149 -10.50 6.74 -4.46
N GLY A 150 -11.43 7.47 -5.06
CA GLY A 150 -12.32 8.39 -4.34
C GLY A 150 -13.17 7.69 -3.30
N ALA A 151 -13.75 6.53 -3.63
CA ALA A 151 -14.54 5.73 -2.70
C ALA A 151 -13.71 5.19 -1.53
N LEU A 152 -12.49 4.69 -1.79
CA LEU A 152 -11.58 4.24 -0.74
C LEU A 152 -11.15 5.39 0.18
N GLY A 153 -10.78 6.53 -0.39
CA GLY A 153 -10.44 7.73 0.40
C GLY A 153 -11.61 8.22 1.25
N LEU A 154 -12.82 8.28 0.68
CA LEU A 154 -14.05 8.61 1.41
C LEU A 154 -14.35 7.61 2.52
N THR A 155 -14.14 6.32 2.29
CA THR A 155 -14.41 5.28 3.29
C THR A 155 -13.45 5.41 4.46
N VAL A 156 -12.15 5.59 4.21
CA VAL A 156 -11.15 5.81 5.27
C VAL A 156 -11.49 7.08 6.06
N TRP A 157 -11.71 8.20 5.37
CA TRP A 157 -12.07 9.46 6.02
C TRP A 157 -13.35 9.35 6.85
N PHE A 158 -14.38 8.66 6.34
CA PHE A 158 -15.64 8.47 7.04
C PHE A 158 -15.51 7.58 8.28
N VAL A 159 -14.69 6.52 8.22
CA VAL A 159 -14.43 5.66 9.37
C VAL A 159 -13.61 6.41 10.42
N GLU A 160 -12.53 7.08 10.03
CA GLU A 160 -11.63 7.79 10.94
C GLU A 160 -12.36 8.94 11.64
N SER A 161 -13.11 9.76 10.89
CA SER A 161 -13.91 10.87 11.43
C SER A 161 -15.04 10.45 12.36
N ARG A 162 -15.42 9.16 12.40
CA ARG A 162 -16.53 8.65 13.22
C ARG A 162 -16.14 7.67 14.31
N THR A 163 -14.92 7.13 14.30
CA THR A 163 -14.53 6.04 15.20
C THR A 163 -13.21 6.25 15.95
N GLY A 164 -12.51 7.36 15.69
CA GLY A 164 -11.25 7.73 16.36
C GLY A 164 -11.37 8.94 17.29
N TRP A 165 -10.22 9.42 17.78
CA TRP A 165 -10.10 10.56 18.70
C TRP A 165 -10.87 11.81 18.23
N ASP A 166 -10.78 12.14 16.95
CA ASP A 166 -11.41 13.34 16.38
C ASP A 166 -12.94 13.28 16.35
N SER A 167 -13.52 12.08 16.49
CA SER A 167 -14.98 11.91 16.56
C SER A 167 -15.55 12.37 17.92
N LEU A 168 -14.69 12.51 18.93
CA LEU A 168 -15.10 12.91 20.27
C LEU A 168 -15.39 14.42 20.35
N ALA A 169 -16.43 14.75 21.13
CA ALA A 169 -16.73 16.15 21.45
C ALA A 169 -15.53 16.83 22.13
N GLY A 170 -15.29 18.11 21.83
CA GLY A 170 -14.13 18.84 22.36
C GLY A 170 -14.05 18.84 23.89
N SER A 171 -15.20 18.93 24.59
CA SER A 171 -15.26 18.82 26.05
C SER A 171 -14.83 17.45 26.57
N THR A 172 -15.17 16.38 25.85
CA THR A 172 -14.77 15.01 26.19
C THR A 172 -13.28 14.82 26.01
N ARG A 173 -12.72 15.32 24.89
CA ARG A 173 -11.27 15.31 24.65
C ARG A 173 -10.51 16.07 25.73
N LEU A 174 -10.98 17.26 26.12
CA LEU A 174 -10.39 18.04 27.19
C LEU A 174 -10.41 17.30 28.54
N ALA A 175 -11.54 16.69 28.91
CA ALA A 175 -11.65 15.92 30.14
C ALA A 175 -10.71 14.69 30.15
N ALA A 176 -10.57 14.03 29.00
CA ALA A 176 -9.65 12.91 28.85
C ALA A 176 -8.19 13.34 28.98
N VAL A 177 -7.80 14.41 28.28
CA VAL A 177 -6.46 15.01 28.36
C VAL A 177 -6.12 15.46 29.78
N GLU A 178 -7.06 16.09 30.49
CA GLU A 178 -6.89 16.47 31.89
C GLU A 178 -6.65 15.25 32.77
N ARG A 179 -7.44 14.17 32.57
CA ARG A 179 -7.26 12.92 33.29
C ARG A 179 -5.87 12.31 33.06
N PHE A 180 -5.39 12.28 31.82
CA PHE A 180 -4.06 11.75 31.48
C PHE A 180 -2.94 12.61 32.08
N SER A 181 -3.09 13.93 32.02
CA SER A 181 -2.15 14.89 32.61
C SER A 181 -2.02 14.73 34.13
N VAL A 182 -3.13 14.43 34.81
CA VAL A 182 -3.14 14.11 36.24
C VAL A 182 -2.40 12.82 36.56
N GLU A 183 -2.56 11.77 35.75
CA GLU A 183 -1.79 10.52 35.94
C GLU A 183 -0.30 10.74 35.67
N ALA A 184 0.04 11.42 34.58
CA ALA A 184 1.43 11.73 34.24
C ALA A 184 2.12 12.60 35.31
N SER A 185 1.41 13.58 35.88
CA SER A 185 1.93 14.44 36.95
C SER A 185 2.32 13.67 38.21
N ARG A 186 1.69 12.51 38.47
CA ARG A 186 2.06 11.67 39.62
C ARG A 186 3.40 10.98 39.42
N ILE A 187 3.68 10.50 38.21
CA ILE A 187 4.96 9.88 37.86
C ILE A 187 6.05 10.96 37.72
N ALA A 188 5.72 12.08 37.08
CA ALA A 188 6.65 13.18 36.90
C ALA A 188 6.99 13.92 38.21
N GLU A 189 6.22 13.68 39.28
CA GLU A 189 6.31 14.34 40.59
C GLU A 189 6.24 15.88 40.52
N LYS A 190 5.61 16.39 39.46
CA LYS A 190 5.40 17.82 39.21
C LYS A 190 4.21 18.02 38.26
N PRO A 191 3.63 19.22 38.21
CA PRO A 191 2.58 19.53 37.24
C PRO A 191 3.11 19.39 35.81
N VAL A 192 2.47 18.55 35.00
CA VAL A 192 2.78 18.38 33.58
C VAL A 192 1.50 18.30 32.76
N SER A 193 1.61 18.53 31.46
CA SER A 193 0.49 18.46 30.52
C SER A 193 0.76 17.44 29.42
N ILE A 194 -0.20 16.55 29.23
CA ILE A 194 -0.25 15.64 28.09
C ILE A 194 -1.08 16.30 27.00
N TYR A 195 -0.68 16.16 25.75
CA TYR A 195 -1.43 16.64 24.59
C TYR A 195 -1.65 15.50 23.62
N CYS A 196 -2.80 15.49 22.96
CA CYS A 196 -3.08 14.59 21.84
C CYS A 196 -2.76 15.36 20.55
N ASP A 197 -1.79 14.88 19.79
CA ASP A 197 -1.27 15.57 18.62
C ASP A 197 -2.14 15.32 17.40
N GLU A 198 -3.29 16.01 17.36
CA GLU A 198 -4.30 15.88 16.29
C GLU A 198 -3.73 16.25 14.92
N SER A 199 -2.77 17.19 14.87
CA SER A 199 -2.12 17.62 13.63
C SER A 199 -0.93 16.74 13.23
N ARG A 200 -0.48 15.84 14.12
CA ARG A 200 0.70 14.97 13.95
C ARG A 200 1.98 15.78 13.70
N ASP A 201 2.10 16.93 14.34
CA ASP A 201 3.24 17.84 14.22
C ASP A 201 4.48 17.33 15.01
N PHE A 202 4.24 16.54 16.05
CA PHE A 202 5.23 16.08 17.04
C PHE A 202 5.36 14.56 17.11
N VAL A 203 4.32 13.80 16.77
CA VAL A 203 4.32 12.33 16.88
C VAL A 203 3.69 11.64 15.66
N GLY A 204 3.86 10.33 15.57
CA GLY A 204 3.35 9.53 14.46
C GLY A 204 4.37 9.37 13.34
N ALA A 205 3.91 9.31 12.09
CA ALA A 205 4.69 8.78 10.96
C ALA A 205 6.03 9.51 10.70
N VAL A 206 6.16 10.77 11.11
CA VAL A 206 7.37 11.58 10.93
C VAL A 206 8.45 11.27 11.98
N GLN A 207 8.03 10.96 13.22
CA GLN A 207 8.95 10.73 14.35
C GLN A 207 9.05 9.25 14.76
N HIS A 208 8.26 8.36 14.14
CA HIS A 208 8.22 6.92 14.45
C HIS A 208 7.94 6.59 15.92
N ALA A 209 7.31 7.52 16.63
CA ALA A 209 7.02 7.41 18.05
C ALA A 209 5.52 7.60 18.31
N ASP A 210 5.01 6.81 19.24
CA ASP A 210 3.62 6.89 19.72
C ASP A 210 3.42 8.02 20.73
N GLY A 211 4.52 8.53 21.28
CA GLY A 211 4.62 9.62 22.21
C GLY A 211 5.97 10.34 22.07
N VAL A 212 6.05 11.57 22.56
CA VAL A 212 7.31 12.30 22.74
C VAL A 212 7.19 13.25 23.92
N ALA A 213 8.22 13.32 24.73
CA ALA A 213 8.31 14.21 25.87
C ALA A 213 9.62 14.99 25.88
N GLU A 214 9.56 16.24 26.34
CA GLU A 214 10.77 16.97 26.70
C GLU A 214 11.32 16.40 28.02
N VAL A 215 12.54 15.87 28.00
CA VAL A 215 13.11 15.25 29.20
C VAL A 215 13.33 16.28 30.30
N GLY A 216 12.65 16.09 31.43
CA GLY A 216 12.63 17.06 32.53
C GLY A 216 11.77 18.29 32.26
N GLY A 217 11.08 18.36 31.12
CA GLY A 217 10.15 19.43 30.76
C GLY A 217 8.78 19.26 31.40
N GLU A 218 7.78 19.93 30.82
CA GLU A 218 6.40 19.98 31.34
C GLU A 218 5.35 19.48 30.34
N ARG A 219 5.77 19.11 29.11
CA ARG A 219 4.85 18.77 28.02
C ARG A 219 5.26 17.48 27.33
N ALA A 220 4.28 16.61 27.12
CA ALA A 220 4.41 15.47 26.25
C ALA A 220 3.24 15.40 25.27
N TYR A 221 3.51 14.87 24.08
CA TYR A 221 2.55 14.69 23.01
C TYR A 221 2.37 13.21 22.76
N LEU A 222 1.13 12.77 22.61
CA LEU A 222 0.76 11.39 22.28
C LEU A 222 0.02 11.37 20.96
N THR A 223 0.13 10.25 20.25
CA THR A 223 -0.63 10.06 19.01
C THR A 223 -2.13 10.02 19.31
N PRO A 224 -2.99 10.48 18.36
CA PRO A 224 -4.44 10.41 18.54
C PRO A 224 -4.94 9.00 18.86
N GLU A 225 -4.31 7.97 18.29
CA GLU A 225 -4.63 6.57 18.53
C GLU A 225 -4.42 6.16 20.00
N ILE A 226 -3.28 6.53 20.59
CA ILE A 226 -2.98 6.26 22.00
C ILE A 226 -3.94 7.02 22.92
N CYS A 227 -4.20 8.29 22.63
CA CYS A 227 -5.17 9.09 23.38
C CYS A 227 -6.57 8.46 23.35
N HIS A 228 -6.99 7.95 22.19
CA HIS A 228 -8.28 7.30 22.04
C HIS A 228 -8.35 5.98 22.82
N ASP A 229 -7.31 5.15 22.78
CA ASP A 229 -7.29 3.88 23.52
C ASP A 229 -7.29 4.12 25.05
N LEU A 230 -6.59 5.17 25.53
CA LEU A 230 -6.68 5.60 26.93
C LEU A 230 -8.08 6.12 27.29
N TYR A 231 -8.73 6.86 26.38
CA TYR A 231 -10.08 7.36 26.59
C TYR A 231 -11.09 6.22 26.74
N ARG A 232 -11.06 5.25 25.82
CA ARG A 232 -11.93 4.07 25.87
C ARG A 232 -11.80 3.31 27.18
N LEU A 233 -10.57 3.14 27.65
CA LEU A 233 -10.34 2.55 28.96
C LEU A 233 -10.96 3.40 30.08
N ALA A 234 -10.61 4.68 30.15
CA ALA A 234 -10.91 5.53 31.29
C ALA A 234 -12.36 6.00 31.39
N PHE A 235 -13.08 6.07 30.26
CA PHE A 235 -14.42 6.64 30.16
C PHE A 235 -15.48 5.68 29.64
N GLU A 236 -15.08 4.63 28.89
CA GLU A 236 -16.02 3.66 28.31
C GLU A 236 -15.88 2.25 28.93
N ASP A 237 -14.90 2.03 29.80
CA ASP A 237 -14.55 0.72 30.39
C ASP A 237 -14.28 -0.36 29.31
N GLU A 238 -13.77 0.06 28.14
CA GLU A 238 -13.49 -0.85 27.04
C GLU A 238 -12.03 -1.29 27.01
N LEU A 239 -11.82 -2.61 26.93
CA LEU A 239 -10.50 -3.24 26.92
C LEU A 239 -10.18 -3.86 25.56
N ARG A 240 -9.09 -3.40 24.95
CA ARG A 240 -8.54 -3.90 23.70
C ARG A 240 -7.19 -4.55 23.91
N GLY A 241 -7.09 -5.46 24.88
CA GLY A 241 -5.90 -6.28 25.12
C GLY A 241 -4.56 -5.54 25.01
N SER A 242 -3.77 -5.87 23.99
CA SER A 242 -2.43 -5.31 23.76
C SER A 242 -2.44 -3.82 23.38
N GLN A 243 -3.48 -3.32 22.71
CA GLN A 243 -3.60 -1.88 22.41
C GLN A 243 -3.74 -1.08 23.70
N THR A 244 -4.65 -1.48 24.60
CA THR A 244 -4.80 -0.85 25.92
C THR A 244 -3.51 -0.93 26.73
N ALA A 245 -2.82 -2.07 26.70
CA ALA A 245 -1.53 -2.23 27.38
C ALA A 245 -0.47 -1.25 26.85
N ARG A 246 -0.37 -1.12 25.52
CA ARG A 246 0.54 -0.18 24.87
C ARG A 246 0.23 1.26 25.22
N ALA A 247 -1.05 1.64 25.19
CA ALA A 247 -1.47 3.00 25.50
C ALA A 247 -1.13 3.41 26.95
N ILE A 248 -1.35 2.51 27.91
CA ILE A 248 -0.94 2.72 29.30
C ILE A 248 0.60 2.84 29.41
N ALA A 249 1.34 1.93 28.76
CA ALA A 249 2.80 1.92 28.81
C ALA A 249 3.40 3.19 28.19
N VAL A 250 2.88 3.67 27.06
CA VAL A 250 3.33 4.91 26.42
C VAL A 250 3.07 6.12 27.33
N LEU A 251 1.88 6.24 27.92
CA LEU A 251 1.61 7.33 28.88
C LEU A 251 2.58 7.31 30.06
N ALA A 252 2.87 6.13 30.60
CA ALA A 252 3.82 5.95 31.69
C ALA A 252 5.26 6.32 31.26
N HIS A 253 5.66 5.89 30.06
CA HIS A 253 6.96 6.13 29.46
C HIS A 253 7.22 7.63 29.30
N GLU A 254 6.30 8.36 28.65
CA GLU A 254 6.45 9.80 28.48
C GLU A 254 6.45 10.55 29.82
N ALA A 255 5.71 10.05 30.81
CA ALA A 255 5.72 10.65 32.15
C ALA A 255 7.07 10.50 32.86
N TRP A 256 7.81 9.40 32.64
CA TRP A 256 9.17 9.22 33.15
C TRP A 256 10.20 10.09 32.44
N HIS A 257 10.03 10.36 31.16
CA HIS A 257 10.79 11.40 30.49
C HIS A 257 10.53 12.77 31.11
N LEU A 258 9.27 13.11 31.37
CA LEU A 258 8.93 14.35 32.06
C LEU A 258 9.54 14.43 33.47
N HIS A 259 9.64 13.31 34.19
CA HIS A 259 10.36 13.22 35.46
C HIS A 259 11.85 13.60 35.31
N GLY A 260 12.46 13.31 34.16
CA GLY A 260 13.85 13.66 33.85
C GLY A 260 14.73 12.47 33.45
N ILE A 261 14.15 11.26 33.31
CA ILE A 261 14.89 10.07 32.88
C ILE A 261 15.09 10.13 31.36
N ARG A 262 16.34 9.99 30.91
CA ARG A 262 16.72 10.10 29.48
C ARG A 262 16.92 8.75 28.81
N ASP A 263 17.22 7.72 29.58
CA ASP A 263 17.59 6.41 29.04
C ASP A 263 16.34 5.62 28.69
N GLU A 264 16.12 5.38 27.39
CA GLU A 264 14.91 4.73 26.85
C GLU A 264 14.61 3.38 27.50
N GLY A 265 15.62 2.51 27.68
CA GLY A 265 15.46 1.20 28.29
C GLY A 265 15.11 1.27 29.79
N THR A 266 15.67 2.23 30.51
CA THR A 266 15.32 2.51 31.91
C THR A 266 13.90 3.09 32.01
N THR A 267 13.57 4.06 31.17
CA THR A 267 12.23 4.66 31.07
C THR A 267 11.19 3.58 30.78
N GLU A 268 11.44 2.68 29.81
CA GLU A 268 10.56 1.56 29.48
C GLU A 268 10.37 0.61 30.67
N CYS A 269 11.44 0.32 31.42
CA CYS A 269 11.36 -0.51 32.62
C CYS A 269 10.47 0.12 33.70
N TYR A 270 10.63 1.42 33.95
CA TYR A 270 9.80 2.12 34.91
C TYR A 270 8.37 2.30 34.41
N ALA A 271 8.17 2.45 33.10
CA ALA A 271 6.87 2.56 32.46
C ALA A 271 6.01 1.32 32.68
N VAL A 272 6.55 0.11 32.51
CA VAL A 272 5.77 -1.12 32.76
C VAL A 272 5.41 -1.32 34.23
N GLN A 273 6.24 -0.83 35.16
CA GLN A 273 5.94 -0.90 36.60
C GLN A 273 4.88 0.13 36.99
N SER A 274 5.12 1.40 36.69
CA SER A 274 4.18 2.50 36.97
C SER A 274 2.87 2.41 36.18
N GLY A 275 2.89 1.75 35.01
CA GLY A 275 1.71 1.45 34.20
C GLY A 275 0.68 0.58 34.92
N VAL A 276 1.09 -0.21 35.92
CA VAL A 276 0.14 -0.96 36.77
C VAL A 276 -0.77 0.01 37.53
N ASP A 277 -0.19 1.04 38.14
CA ASP A 277 -0.96 2.01 38.92
C ASP A 277 -1.76 2.97 38.05
N ILE A 278 -1.25 3.36 36.88
CA ILE A 278 -2.05 4.08 35.87
C ILE A 278 -3.26 3.23 35.50
N GLY A 279 -3.05 1.98 35.08
CA GLY A 279 -4.13 1.09 34.67
C GLY A 279 -5.23 0.97 35.73
N ARG A 280 -4.85 0.83 37.00
CA ARG A 280 -5.79 0.80 38.13
C ARG A 280 -6.60 2.09 38.28
N ARG A 281 -5.92 3.25 38.20
CA ARG A 281 -6.57 4.56 38.33
C ARG A 281 -7.42 4.92 37.12
N LEU A 282 -7.20 4.27 35.97
CA LEU A 282 -8.03 4.36 34.78
C LEU A 282 -9.15 3.30 34.72
N GLY A 283 -9.31 2.45 35.75
CA GLY A 283 -10.47 1.55 35.88
C GLY A 283 -10.17 0.07 35.89
N LEU A 284 -8.92 -0.35 35.65
CA LEU A 284 -8.56 -1.77 35.70
C LEU A 284 -8.53 -2.31 37.13
N SER A 285 -8.84 -3.60 37.27
CA SER A 285 -8.39 -4.34 38.45
C SER A 285 -6.86 -4.45 38.47
N GLU A 286 -6.27 -4.49 39.67
CA GLU A 286 -4.82 -4.64 39.85
C GLU A 286 -4.25 -5.86 39.11
N ASN A 287 -4.96 -7.00 39.20
CA ASN A 287 -4.57 -8.22 38.49
C ASN A 287 -4.56 -8.04 36.97
N ARG A 288 -5.54 -7.33 36.42
CA ARG A 288 -5.62 -7.09 34.98
C ARG A 288 -4.54 -6.11 34.52
N ALA A 289 -4.32 -5.03 35.25
CA ALA A 289 -3.25 -4.07 34.96
C ALA A 289 -1.87 -4.75 34.96
N ARG A 290 -1.59 -5.56 35.99
CA ARG A 290 -0.36 -6.37 36.07
C ARG A 290 -0.22 -7.35 34.92
N GLN A 291 -1.30 -8.04 34.54
CA GLN A 291 -1.27 -8.96 33.41
C GLN A 291 -0.89 -8.24 32.10
N LEU A 292 -1.46 -7.06 31.85
CA LEU A 292 -1.15 -6.25 30.67
C LEU A 292 0.29 -5.74 30.67
N MET A 293 0.80 -5.28 31.81
CA MET A 293 2.19 -4.81 31.92
C MET A 293 3.21 -5.95 31.81
N ARG A 294 2.90 -7.13 32.34
CA ARG A 294 3.71 -8.35 32.13
C ARG A 294 3.75 -8.75 30.66
N GLN A 295 2.62 -8.63 29.96
CA GLN A 295 2.58 -8.86 28.53
C GLN A 295 3.50 -7.87 27.79
N GLN A 296 3.44 -6.57 28.13
CA GLN A 296 4.32 -5.58 27.51
C GLN A 296 5.81 -5.85 27.78
N LEU A 297 6.15 -6.20 29.01
CA LEU A 297 7.53 -6.57 29.35
C LEU A 297 8.00 -7.80 28.57
N ALA A 298 7.15 -8.82 28.43
CA ALA A 298 7.46 -10.02 27.65
C ALA A 298 7.62 -9.72 26.16
N GLU A 299 6.75 -8.89 25.59
CA GLU A 299 6.84 -8.45 24.19
C GLU A 299 8.07 -7.58 23.94
N ASN A 300 8.45 -6.72 24.91
CA ASN A 300 9.68 -5.93 24.85
C ASN A 300 10.93 -6.82 24.74
N ALA A 301 10.99 -7.90 25.52
CA ALA A 301 12.12 -8.84 25.49
C ALA A 301 12.31 -9.50 24.12
N LEU A 302 11.25 -9.56 23.30
CA LEU A 302 11.26 -10.12 21.95
C LEU A 302 11.63 -9.09 20.86
N ARG A 303 11.76 -7.79 21.19
CA ARG A 303 12.11 -6.75 20.20
C ARG A 303 13.50 -7.02 19.63
N ALA A 304 13.64 -6.99 18.31
CA ALA A 304 14.91 -7.09 17.58
C ALA A 304 14.95 -6.03 16.45
N GLY A 305 16.13 -5.50 16.12
CA GLY A 305 16.28 -4.47 15.08
C GLY A 305 16.07 -3.03 15.59
N GLY A 306 15.60 -2.11 14.75
CA GLY A 306 15.63 -0.64 14.89
C GLY A 306 14.97 0.03 16.11
N SER A 307 14.64 -0.70 17.18
CA SER A 307 14.15 -0.21 18.47
C SER A 307 14.94 -0.76 19.66
N VAL A 308 16.23 -1.11 19.44
CA VAL A 308 17.10 -1.67 20.50
C VAL A 308 17.21 -0.75 21.71
N GLU A 309 17.16 0.57 21.51
CA GLU A 309 17.23 1.57 22.58
C GLU A 309 16.10 1.42 23.61
N TYR A 310 14.91 1.00 23.18
CA TYR A 310 13.76 0.73 24.04
C TYR A 310 13.81 -0.64 24.72
N ARG A 311 14.84 -1.46 24.47
CA ARG A 311 14.92 -2.78 25.10
C ARG A 311 15.24 -2.62 26.59
N VAL A 312 14.41 -3.21 27.44
CA VAL A 312 14.66 -3.16 28.89
C VAL A 312 15.99 -3.86 29.23
N PRO A 313 16.79 -3.28 30.14
CA PRO A 313 18.04 -3.90 30.56
C PRO A 313 17.79 -5.11 31.48
N PRO A 314 18.76 -6.02 31.66
CA PRO A 314 18.62 -7.22 32.52
C PRO A 314 18.26 -6.92 33.99
N GLU A 315 18.54 -5.71 34.43
CA GLU A 315 18.30 -5.16 35.76
C GLU A 315 16.83 -4.80 35.99
N CYS A 316 16.02 -4.82 34.93
CA CYS A 316 14.57 -4.68 34.94
C CYS A 316 13.88 -5.99 35.35
N ARG A 317 13.92 -6.31 36.64
CA ARG A 317 13.37 -7.53 37.23
C ARG A 317 13.08 -7.33 38.71
N ASP A 318 12.28 -8.23 39.28
CA ASP A 318 12.02 -8.32 40.72
C ASP A 318 13.33 -8.32 41.54
N GLY A 319 13.45 -7.37 42.48
CA GLY A 319 14.64 -7.14 43.30
C GLY A 319 15.86 -6.61 42.54
N GLY A 320 15.68 -6.23 41.26
CA GLY A 320 16.70 -5.65 40.41
C GLY A 320 16.99 -4.19 40.75
N ARG A 321 18.04 -3.63 40.15
CA ARG A 321 18.41 -2.22 40.37
C ARG A 321 17.39 -1.21 39.85
N LEU A 322 16.55 -1.63 38.91
CA LEU A 322 15.48 -0.81 38.33
C LEU A 322 14.09 -1.19 38.86
N ASP A 323 14.02 -1.99 39.91
CA ASP A 323 12.77 -2.27 40.61
C ASP A 323 12.38 -1.06 41.47
N LEU A 324 11.24 -0.45 41.15
CA LEU A 324 10.69 0.69 41.89
C LEU A 324 10.20 0.29 43.29
N ASP A 325 9.89 -0.98 43.52
CA ASP A 325 9.43 -1.52 44.81
C ASP A 325 10.21 -2.79 45.20
N ALA A 326 11.53 -2.66 45.36
CA ALA A 326 12.43 -3.76 45.74
C ALA A 326 12.08 -4.45 47.08
N GLY A 327 11.16 -3.90 47.89
CA GLY A 327 10.65 -4.51 49.11
C GLY A 327 9.56 -5.56 48.85
N SER A 328 9.12 -5.72 47.61
CA SER A 328 7.92 -6.45 47.22
C SER A 328 8.23 -7.40 46.06
N SER A 329 7.90 -8.69 46.19
CA SER A 329 8.11 -9.68 45.11
C SER A 329 7.09 -9.56 43.97
N ARG A 330 6.55 -8.37 43.77
CA ARG A 330 5.34 -8.08 43.01
C ARG A 330 5.72 -7.24 41.80
N PHE A 331 6.57 -7.80 40.95
CA PHE A 331 7.02 -7.17 39.71
C PHE A 331 6.17 -7.60 38.47
N PRO A 332 6.10 -6.77 37.41
CA PRO A 332 6.31 -5.32 37.46
C PRO A 332 5.25 -4.63 38.33
#